data_AF-A0A3P7MWQ2-F1
#
_entry.id   AF-A0A3P7MWQ2-F1
#
_cell.length_a   1.000
_cell.length_b   1.000
_cell.length_c   1.000
_cell.angle_alpha   90.00
_cell.angle_beta   90.00
_cell.angle_gamma   90.00
#
_symmetry.space_group_name_H-M   'P 1'
#
loop_
_entity.id
_entity.type
_entity.pdbx_description
1 polymer ?
#
loop_
_entity_poly.entity_id
_entity_poly.type
_entity_poly.pdbx_seq_one_letter_code
_entity_poly.pdbx_strand_id
1 'polypeptide(L)'
;NVKRRASRKIFPDIQTNYKKHDWLSERAILAAKNKDVDELNNIIQSNIQSEIVTYKSVDTIVEADEAVTNPTEFLNSLNLLGMPPHVMQLKIGVPIIMLRNINQPKLCKGTRPAEKKLMSNVVETAILTGPFKVKMPLFFALL
;
A
#
# COMPACT_ATOMS: atom_id res chain seq x y z
N ASN A 1 18.39 6.90 14.30
CA ASN A 1 17.06 6.23 14.23
C ASN A 1 17.25 4.78 13.77
N VAL A 2 16.72 3.82 14.53
CA VAL A 2 16.79 2.37 14.24
C VAL A 2 16.05 1.98 12.96
N LYS A 3 14.88 2.61 12.69
CA LYS A 3 14.04 2.30 11.52
C LYS A 3 14.79 2.48 10.20
N ARG A 4 15.47 3.62 10.01
CA ARG A 4 16.34 3.87 8.84
C ARG A 4 17.48 2.83 8.68
N ARG A 5 18.00 2.28 9.78
CA ARG A 5 19.02 1.20 9.72
C ARG A 5 18.38 -0.12 9.26
N ALA A 6 17.20 -0.46 9.77
CA ALA A 6 16.44 -1.63 9.33
C ALA A 6 16.07 -1.54 7.83
N SER A 7 15.52 -0.41 7.39
CA SER A 7 15.20 -0.17 5.97
C SER A 7 16.40 -0.39 5.06
N ARG A 8 17.57 0.19 5.38
CA ARG A 8 18.80 0.03 4.57
C ARG A 8 19.37 -1.39 4.61
N LYS A 9 19.26 -2.10 5.74
CA LYS A 9 19.78 -3.47 5.89
C LYS A 9 18.92 -4.49 5.14
N ILE A 10 17.60 -4.33 5.17
CA ILE A 10 16.65 -5.28 4.56
C ILE A 10 16.39 -4.94 3.08
N PHE A 11 16.38 -3.65 2.71
CA PHE A 11 16.20 -3.17 1.34
C PHE A 11 17.41 -2.35 0.85
N PRO A 12 18.60 -2.98 0.70
CA PRO A 12 19.77 -2.32 0.12
C PRO A 12 19.50 -1.90 -1.33
N ASP A 13 19.96 -0.71 -1.69
CA ASP A 13 19.86 -0.16 -3.05
C ASP A 13 18.45 -0.20 -3.65
N ILE A 14 17.42 0.05 -2.82
CA ILE A 14 16.01 0.08 -3.25
C ILE A 14 15.79 0.98 -4.49
N GLN A 15 16.56 2.06 -4.64
CA GLN A 15 16.56 2.94 -5.82
C GLN A 15 16.77 2.22 -7.15
N THR A 16 17.54 1.12 -7.17
CA THR A 16 17.80 0.31 -8.37
C THR A 16 17.00 -1.00 -8.37
N ASN A 17 16.68 -1.53 -7.19
CA ASN A 17 16.05 -2.85 -7.05
C ASN A 17 14.51 -2.84 -7.00
N TYR A 18 13.84 -1.68 -6.86
CA TYR A 18 12.37 -1.61 -6.76
C TYR A 18 11.59 -2.14 -7.99
N LYS A 19 12.24 -2.34 -9.15
CA LYS A 19 11.63 -2.97 -10.33
C LYS A 19 11.79 -4.50 -10.37
N LYS A 20 12.61 -5.08 -9.50
CA LYS A 20 12.92 -6.51 -9.48
C LYS A 20 11.93 -7.23 -8.57
N HIS A 21 10.86 -7.76 -9.15
CA HIS A 21 9.80 -8.43 -8.39
C HIS A 21 10.31 -9.55 -7.47
N ASP A 22 11.21 -10.43 -7.94
CA ASP A 22 11.77 -11.50 -7.09
C ASP A 22 12.56 -10.95 -5.89
N TRP A 23 13.34 -9.88 -6.08
CA TRP A 23 14.08 -9.23 -5.00
C TRP A 23 13.12 -8.53 -4.01
N LEU A 24 12.11 -7.85 -4.54
CA LEU A 24 10.91 -7.40 -3.82
C LEU A 24 9.97 -8.56 -3.44
N SER A 25 10.44 -9.81 -3.47
CA SER A 25 9.69 -10.96 -2.98
C SER A 25 10.35 -11.68 -1.80
N GLU A 26 11.52 -11.29 -1.29
CA GLU A 26 12.22 -12.08 -0.23
C GLU A 26 12.47 -11.33 1.11
N ARG A 27 12.16 -10.03 1.17
CA ARG A 27 12.58 -9.07 2.21
C ARG A 27 11.40 -8.50 3.01
N ALA A 28 11.35 -8.69 4.33
CA ALA A 28 10.25 -8.18 5.15
C ALA A 28 10.75 -7.31 6.31
N ILE A 29 9.98 -6.29 6.67
CA ILE A 29 10.13 -5.59 7.96
C ILE A 29 8.79 -5.64 8.68
N LEU A 30 8.80 -6.20 9.87
CA LEU A 30 7.65 -6.25 10.78
C LEU A 30 7.86 -5.23 11.90
N ALA A 31 6.78 -4.58 12.32
CA ALA A 31 6.77 -3.67 13.46
C ALA A 31 5.52 -3.91 14.31
N ALA A 32 5.63 -3.67 15.62
CA ALA A 32 4.57 -3.99 16.57
C ALA A 32 3.42 -2.95 16.60
N LYS A 33 3.57 -1.80 15.94
CA LYS A 33 2.58 -0.71 15.94
C LYS A 33 2.45 -0.11 14.54
N ASN A 34 1.21 0.24 14.17
CA ASN A 34 0.87 0.84 12.89
C ASN A 34 1.71 2.09 12.59
N LYS A 35 1.81 3.04 13.53
CA LYS A 35 2.69 4.22 13.39
C LYS A 35 4.16 3.91 13.07
N ASP A 36 4.64 2.73 13.47
CA ASP A 36 6.02 2.30 13.20
C ASP A 36 6.14 1.69 11.81
N VAL A 37 5.10 1.01 11.33
CA VAL A 37 4.90 0.59 9.93
C VAL A 37 4.84 1.82 9.01
N ASP A 38 4.04 2.84 9.36
CA ASP A 38 3.87 4.05 8.55
C ASP A 38 5.19 4.80 8.35
N GLU A 39 5.99 4.97 9.42
CA GLU A 39 7.32 5.59 9.31
C GLU A 39 8.25 4.75 8.43
N LEU A 40 8.21 3.41 8.52
CA LEU A 40 9.03 2.52 7.68
C LEU A 40 8.62 2.58 6.20
N ASN A 41 7.32 2.57 5.91
CA ASN A 41 6.78 2.69 4.56
C ASN A 41 7.19 4.03 3.93
N ASN A 42 7.02 5.13 4.66
CA ASN A 42 7.44 6.47 4.24
C ASN A 42 8.97 6.55 4.00
N ILE A 43 9.79 5.94 4.87
CA ILE A 43 11.24 5.86 4.67
C ILE A 43 11.56 5.12 3.37
N ILE A 44 10.85 4.04 3.04
CA ILE A 44 11.21 3.20 1.88
C ILE A 44 10.68 3.79 0.58
N GLN A 45 9.44 4.30 0.59
CA GLN A 45 8.84 5.02 -0.54
C GLN A 45 9.57 6.33 -0.87
N SER A 46 10.11 7.05 0.12
CA SER A 46 10.93 8.24 -0.13
C SER A 46 12.29 7.92 -0.78
N ASN A 47 12.78 6.68 -0.67
CA ASN A 47 13.97 6.20 -1.38
C ASN A 47 13.66 5.66 -2.79
N ILE A 48 12.42 5.66 -3.28
CA ILE A 48 12.10 5.23 -4.65
C ILE A 48 11.95 6.45 -5.57
N GLN A 49 12.77 6.50 -6.62
CA GLN A 49 12.72 7.52 -7.67
C GLN A 49 11.65 7.16 -8.71
N SER A 50 10.38 7.28 -8.31
CA SER A 50 9.19 7.22 -9.15
C SER A 50 8.33 8.44 -8.84
N GLU A 51 7.59 8.90 -9.85
CA GLU A 51 6.49 9.84 -9.69
C GLU A 51 5.46 9.30 -8.68
N ILE A 52 4.85 10.21 -7.92
CA ILE A 52 3.78 9.93 -6.96
C ILE A 52 2.45 10.20 -7.65
N VAL A 53 1.57 9.19 -7.69
CA VAL A 53 0.17 9.37 -8.05
C VAL A 53 -0.66 9.39 -6.77
N THR A 54 -1.49 10.42 -6.61
CA THR A 54 -2.36 10.59 -5.45
C THR A 54 -3.79 10.20 -5.82
N TYR A 55 -4.31 9.18 -5.15
CA TYR A 55 -5.71 8.79 -5.20
C TYR A 55 -6.44 9.41 -4.00
N LYS A 56 -7.69 9.81 -4.20
CA LYS A 56 -8.59 10.26 -3.14
C LYS A 56 -9.82 9.34 -3.11
N SER A 57 -10.29 8.96 -1.93
CA SER A 57 -11.62 8.33 -1.82
C SER A 57 -12.71 9.35 -2.18
N VAL A 58 -13.86 8.82 -2.60
CA VAL A 58 -15.09 9.58 -2.79
C VAL A 58 -16.08 8.96 -1.83
N ASP A 59 -16.08 9.47 -0.59
CA ASP A 59 -16.94 8.99 0.48
C ASP A 59 -18.21 9.83 0.48
N THR A 60 -19.37 9.16 0.40
CA THR A 60 -20.68 9.80 0.30
C THR A 60 -21.66 8.97 1.12
N ILE A 61 -22.49 9.65 1.91
CA ILE A 61 -23.56 9.02 2.69
C ILE A 61 -24.79 8.85 1.79
N VAL A 62 -25.44 7.70 1.89
CA VAL A 62 -26.62 7.35 1.08
C VAL A 62 -27.90 7.92 1.70
N GLU A 63 -27.98 7.97 3.03
CA GLU A 63 -29.13 8.48 3.78
C GLU A 63 -29.08 10.01 3.96
N ALA A 64 -30.16 10.70 3.58
CA ALA A 64 -30.17 12.16 3.46
C ALA A 64 -30.20 12.90 4.82
N ASP A 65 -30.65 12.25 5.88
CA ASP A 65 -30.68 12.76 7.25
C ASP A 65 -29.30 12.65 7.94
N GLU A 66 -28.59 11.52 7.75
CA GLU A 66 -27.21 11.37 8.20
C GLU A 66 -26.23 12.27 7.44
N ALA A 67 -26.49 12.58 6.17
CA ALA A 67 -25.65 13.45 5.34
C ALA A 67 -25.57 14.90 5.85
N VAL A 68 -26.59 15.39 6.55
CA VAL A 68 -26.57 16.71 7.21
C VAL A 68 -25.72 16.69 8.50
N THR A 69 -25.63 15.52 9.15
CA THR A 69 -24.94 15.34 10.44
C THR A 69 -23.46 15.04 10.26
N ASN A 70 -23.08 14.39 9.16
CA ASN A 70 -21.71 13.94 8.88
C ASN A 70 -21.21 14.55 7.56
N PRO A 71 -20.66 15.78 7.57
CA PRO A 71 -20.20 16.45 6.35
C PRO A 71 -19.03 15.71 5.69
N THR A 72 -18.86 15.89 4.38
CA THR A 72 -17.82 15.19 3.60
C THR A 72 -16.41 15.46 4.13
N GLU A 73 -16.15 16.64 4.70
CA GLU A 73 -14.89 16.99 5.38
C GLU A 73 -14.62 16.11 6.60
N PHE A 74 -15.67 15.73 7.35
CA PHE A 74 -15.57 14.80 8.48
C PHE A 74 -15.22 13.39 7.97
N LEU A 75 -15.92 12.89 6.94
CA LEU A 75 -15.61 11.60 6.32
C LEU A 75 -14.17 11.53 5.80
N ASN A 76 -13.73 12.57 5.08
CA ASN A 76 -12.36 12.68 4.55
C ASN A 76 -11.28 12.78 5.66
N SER A 77 -11.68 13.10 6.90
CA SER A 77 -10.78 13.13 8.07
C SER A 77 -10.67 11.80 8.81
N LEU A 78 -11.53 10.82 8.50
CA LEU A 78 -11.53 9.52 9.16
C LEU A 78 -10.27 8.73 8.79
N ASN A 79 -9.51 8.35 9.82
CA ASN A 79 -8.36 7.44 9.70
C ASN A 79 -8.56 6.25 10.65
N LEU A 80 -9.56 5.43 10.33
CA LEU A 80 -10.00 4.30 11.15
C LEU A 80 -9.11 3.06 10.92
N LEU A 81 -8.85 2.30 12.00
CA LEU A 81 -8.04 1.09 11.92
C LEU A 81 -8.68 0.06 10.97
N GLY A 82 -7.99 -0.24 9.86
CA GLY A 82 -8.43 -1.21 8.87
C GLY A 82 -9.25 -0.64 7.71
N MET A 83 -9.40 0.69 7.63
CA MET A 83 -9.80 1.38 6.40
C MET A 83 -8.58 2.07 5.78
N PRO A 84 -8.46 2.11 4.44
CA PRO A 84 -7.43 2.90 3.79
C PRO A 84 -7.67 4.40 4.05
N PRO A 85 -6.62 5.23 4.11
CA PRO A 85 -6.77 6.67 4.30
C PRO A 85 -7.46 7.32 3.10
N HIS A 86 -8.20 8.41 3.34
CA HIS A 86 -8.85 9.22 2.29
C HIS A 86 -7.87 9.60 1.17
N VAL A 87 -6.64 9.98 1.52
CA VAL A 87 -5.56 10.28 0.57
C VAL A 87 -4.56 9.13 0.53
N MET A 88 -4.45 8.45 -0.60
CA MET A 88 -3.51 7.36 -0.83
C MET A 88 -2.47 7.77 -1.89
N GLN A 89 -1.19 7.75 -1.52
CA GLN A 89 -0.08 8.11 -2.41
C GLN A 89 0.69 6.86 -2.84
N LEU A 90 0.66 6.54 -4.13
CA LEU A 90 1.33 5.37 -4.72
C LEU A 90 2.48 5.80 -5.63
N LYS A 91 3.45 4.89 -5.81
CA LYS A 91 4.58 5.01 -6.73
C LYS A 91 4.72 3.68 -7.46
N ILE A 92 5.15 3.68 -8.73
CA ILE A 92 5.33 2.44 -9.49
C ILE A 92 6.41 1.56 -8.83
N GLY A 93 6.12 0.28 -8.65
CA GLY A 93 7.02 -0.70 -8.04
C GLY A 93 7.07 -0.66 -6.51
N VAL A 94 6.01 -0.16 -5.85
CA VAL A 94 5.83 -0.31 -4.41
C VAL A 94 4.97 -1.56 -4.15
N PRO A 95 5.38 -2.50 -3.26
CA PRO A 95 4.48 -3.56 -2.85
C PRO A 95 3.31 -3.00 -2.04
N ILE A 96 2.07 -3.29 -2.45
CA ILE A 96 0.83 -2.94 -1.73
C ILE A 96 0.17 -4.19 -1.15
N ILE A 97 -0.77 -4.02 -0.20
CA ILE A 97 -1.63 -5.09 0.32
C ILE A 97 -3.09 -4.82 -0.03
N MET A 98 -3.80 -5.87 -0.41
CA MET A 98 -5.27 -5.83 -0.49
C MET A 98 -5.91 -5.99 0.88
N LEU A 99 -6.70 -4.98 1.29
CA LEU A 99 -7.45 -4.97 2.56
C LEU A 99 -8.81 -5.68 2.46
N ARG A 100 -9.37 -5.75 1.24
CA ARG A 100 -10.67 -6.33 0.91
C ARG A 100 -10.57 -7.36 -0.20
N ASN A 101 -11.53 -8.28 -0.24
CA ASN A 101 -11.69 -9.20 -1.37
C ASN A 101 -12.29 -8.44 -2.56
N ILE A 102 -11.70 -8.61 -3.74
CA ILE A 102 -12.20 -8.01 -5.00
C ILE A 102 -12.65 -9.11 -5.97
N ASN A 103 -11.84 -10.16 -6.13
CA ASN A 103 -12.13 -11.27 -7.04
C ASN A 103 -11.49 -12.56 -6.53
N GLN A 104 -12.26 -13.36 -5.79
CA GLN A 104 -11.77 -14.64 -5.26
C GLN A 104 -11.65 -15.69 -6.37
N PRO A 105 -10.67 -16.60 -6.31
CA PRO A 105 -9.66 -16.77 -5.26
C PRO A 105 -8.36 -15.95 -5.47
N LYS A 106 -8.28 -15.09 -6.50
CA LYS A 106 -7.01 -14.46 -6.93
C LYS A 106 -6.66 -13.16 -6.18
N LEU A 107 -7.66 -12.30 -5.99
CA LEU A 107 -7.54 -10.97 -5.40
C LEU A 107 -8.36 -10.93 -4.10
N CYS A 108 -7.77 -11.50 -3.05
CA CYS A 108 -8.34 -11.59 -1.71
C CYS A 108 -7.56 -10.74 -0.70
N LYS A 109 -8.11 -10.57 0.50
CA LYS A 109 -7.43 -9.87 1.60
C LYS A 109 -6.08 -10.54 1.90
N GLY A 110 -5.01 -9.73 1.95
CA GLY A 110 -3.63 -10.20 2.12
C GLY A 110 -2.92 -10.60 0.82
N THR A 111 -3.59 -10.59 -0.34
CA THR A 111 -2.88 -10.59 -1.64
C THR A 111 -1.98 -9.36 -1.71
N ARG A 112 -0.74 -9.56 -2.18
CA ARG A 112 0.29 -8.52 -2.32
C ARG A 112 0.60 -8.28 -3.80
N PRO A 113 0.03 -7.24 -4.41
CA PRO A 113 0.47 -6.75 -5.71
C PRO A 113 1.71 -5.84 -5.60
N ALA A 114 2.41 -5.64 -6.71
CA ALA A 114 3.18 -4.42 -6.98
C ALA A 114 2.62 -3.74 -8.22
N GLU A 115 2.63 -2.41 -8.26
CA GLU A 115 2.08 -1.67 -9.39
C GLU A 115 3.04 -1.69 -10.58
N LYS A 116 2.46 -1.98 -11.74
CA LYS A 116 3.09 -1.85 -13.05
C LYS A 116 2.76 -0.49 -13.68
N LYS A 117 1.54 -0.01 -13.48
CA LYS A 117 1.04 1.23 -14.07
C LYS A 117 0.02 1.89 -13.15
N LEU A 118 0.15 3.20 -12.98
CA LEU A 118 -0.79 4.05 -12.25
C LEU A 118 -1.52 4.92 -13.27
N MET A 119 -2.85 4.89 -13.23
CA MET A 119 -3.75 5.70 -14.06
C MET A 119 -4.82 6.32 -13.15
N SER A 120 -5.49 7.39 -13.59
CA SER A 120 -6.31 8.27 -12.73
C SER A 120 -7.24 7.55 -11.74
N ASN A 121 -7.91 6.48 -12.19
CA ASN A 121 -8.82 5.68 -11.36
C ASN A 121 -8.49 4.17 -11.39
N VAL A 122 -7.34 3.77 -11.96
CA VAL A 122 -6.99 2.36 -12.19
C VAL A 122 -5.53 2.10 -11.85
N VAL A 123 -5.31 1.10 -11.00
CA VAL A 123 -3.99 0.60 -10.61
C VAL A 123 -3.78 -0.75 -11.30
N GLU A 124 -2.88 -0.81 -12.29
CA GLU A 124 -2.48 -2.07 -12.91
C GLU A 124 -1.36 -2.71 -12.08
N THR A 125 -1.53 -3.97 -11.69
CA THR A 125 -0.62 -4.63 -10.76
C THR A 125 -0.26 -6.05 -11.19
N ALA A 126 0.88 -6.54 -10.70
CA ALA A 126 1.25 -7.95 -10.74
C ALA A 126 1.18 -8.56 -9.34
N ILE A 127 0.54 -9.74 -9.21
CA ILE A 127 0.46 -10.49 -7.96
C ILE A 127 1.84 -11.06 -7.61
N LEU A 128 2.43 -10.56 -6.52
CA LEU A 128 3.73 -11.02 -6.01
C LEU A 128 3.63 -12.28 -5.15
N THR A 129 2.44 -12.67 -4.63
CA THR A 129 2.33 -13.81 -3.71
C THR A 129 1.02 -14.60 -3.82
N GLY A 130 1.05 -15.91 -3.53
CA GLY A 130 -0.11 -16.83 -3.54
C GLY A 130 0.15 -18.08 -4.39
N PRO A 131 -0.88 -18.89 -4.70
CA PRO A 131 -0.82 -19.90 -5.76
C PRO A 131 -0.91 -19.27 -7.18
N PHE A 132 -1.43 -18.04 -7.30
CA PHE A 132 -1.57 -17.29 -8.56
C PHE A 132 -0.34 -16.42 -8.87
N LYS A 133 0.85 -16.97 -8.65
CA LYS A 133 2.07 -16.22 -8.38
C LYS A 133 3.18 -16.55 -9.34
N VAL A 134 3.95 -15.53 -9.72
CA VAL A 134 5.26 -15.70 -10.36
C VAL A 134 6.37 -15.49 -9.32
N LYS A 135 6.57 -16.52 -8.46
CA LYS A 135 7.61 -16.78 -7.41
C LYS A 135 7.98 -15.67 -6.34
N MET A 136 8.92 -16.01 -5.42
CA MET A 136 9.17 -15.82 -3.92
C MET A 136 8.23 -14.93 -2.98
N PRO A 137 8.31 -14.84 -1.61
CA PRO A 137 7.20 -14.39 -0.72
C PRO A 137 7.41 -13.17 0.25
N LEU A 138 7.03 -11.92 -0.13
CA LEU A 138 7.28 -10.69 0.68
C LEU A 138 6.28 -10.40 1.81
N PHE A 139 6.70 -9.83 2.95
CA PHE A 139 5.77 -9.12 3.87
C PHE A 139 6.12 -7.63 4.00
N PHE A 140 5.25 -6.77 3.48
CA PHE A 140 5.07 -5.37 3.91
C PHE A 140 3.65 -5.22 4.43
N ALA A 141 3.47 -4.62 5.59
CA ALA A 141 2.17 -4.09 5.97
C ALA A 141 2.00 -2.73 5.27
N LEU A 142 1.11 -2.66 4.27
CA LEU A 142 0.31 -1.45 4.11
C LEU A 142 -0.96 -1.63 4.94
N LEU A 143 -1.37 -0.52 5.57
CA LEU A 143 -2.65 -0.40 6.27
C LEU A 143 -3.80 -0.18 5.29
#